data_AF-D8M5P0-F1
#
_entry.id   AF-D8M5P0-F1
#
_cell.length_a   1.000
_cell.length_b   1.000
_cell.length_c   1.000
_cell.angle_alpha   90.00
_cell.angle_beta   90.00
_cell.angle_gamma   90.00
#
_symmetry.space_group_name_H-M   'P 1'
#
loop_
_entity.id
_entity.type
_entity.pdbx_description
1 polymer ?
#
loop_
_entity_poly.entity_id
_entity_poly.type
_entity_poly.pdbx_seq_one_letter_code
_entity_poly.pdbx_strand_id
1 'polypeptide(L)'
;MIENENEASQPLRTRPNPKFPQDIDELIHRLTKWKVFLETIIERSSESRLPIFGFAYLSSILPSLHVPNCYSAKGTALRMQSISHFVVDPRDHSYRWNSFRIKDEFGHFHYFSLVKERPMDVIYSYSAVLLAHFFGKLYQNDPNIAKRIDLSHRYNMLPLNAVTMLTERSRNEFSLAEIMRSTLKKKGVSLDDFFIAVAETKRITEPKVSPSELDAYLSMEGEVRDYL
;
A
#
# COMPACT_ATOMS: atom_id res chain seq x y z
N MET A 1 -6.91 2.68 69.71
CA MET A 1 -8.23 3.32 69.53
C MET A 1 -8.05 4.53 68.65
N ILE A 2 -8.81 4.57 67.54
CA ILE A 2 -9.07 5.69 66.61
C ILE A 2 -7.86 6.00 65.70
N GLU A 3 -7.68 5.32 64.57
CA GLU A 3 -8.33 5.57 63.24
C GLU A 3 -8.28 7.03 62.79
N ASN A 4 -7.52 7.28 61.73
CA ASN A 4 -7.95 8.17 60.65
C ASN A 4 -7.42 7.62 59.33
N GLU A 5 -8.26 6.78 58.74
CA GLU A 5 -8.27 6.47 57.32
C GLU A 5 -8.62 7.74 56.53
N ASN A 6 -7.83 8.05 55.50
CA ASN A 6 -8.27 8.60 54.21
C ASN A 6 -7.08 9.17 53.43
N GLU A 7 -6.18 8.29 53.01
CA GLU A 7 -5.50 8.50 51.73
C GLU A 7 -6.10 7.50 50.75
N ALA A 8 -7.37 7.78 50.39
CA ALA A 8 -7.96 7.23 49.20
C ALA A 8 -7.05 7.64 48.03
N SER A 9 -6.29 6.66 47.55
CA SER A 9 -5.60 6.66 46.27
C SER A 9 -6.60 7.09 45.20
N GLN A 10 -6.61 8.38 44.90
CA GLN A 10 -7.30 8.90 43.72
C GLN A 10 -6.73 8.15 42.52
N PRO A 11 -7.56 7.54 41.66
CA PRO A 11 -7.05 7.03 40.41
C PRO A 11 -6.41 8.22 39.71
N LEU A 12 -5.13 8.08 39.34
CA LEU A 12 -4.40 9.01 38.49
C LEU A 12 -5.31 9.37 37.32
N ARG A 13 -6.02 10.51 37.42
CA ARG A 13 -6.75 11.09 36.30
C ARG A 13 -5.66 11.45 35.30
N THR A 14 -5.45 10.57 34.34
CA THR A 14 -4.79 10.88 33.08
C THR A 14 -5.46 12.16 32.57
N ARG A 15 -4.78 13.30 32.73
CA ARG A 15 -5.26 14.55 32.15
C ARG A 15 -5.41 14.28 30.65
N PRO A 16 -6.61 14.40 30.07
CA PRO A 16 -6.77 14.25 28.64
C PRO A 16 -5.92 15.34 28.00
N ASN A 17 -4.89 14.94 27.26
CA ASN A 17 -4.11 15.90 26.49
C ASN A 17 -5.08 16.54 25.49
N PRO A 18 -5.41 17.84 25.59
CA PRO A 18 -6.41 18.46 24.72
C PRO A 18 -5.98 18.47 23.24
N LYS A 19 -4.70 18.18 22.97
CA LYS A 19 -4.17 18.03 21.61
C LYS A 19 -4.33 16.61 21.08
N PHE A 20 -4.55 15.61 21.93
CA PHE A 20 -4.81 14.24 21.52
C PHE A 20 -6.31 14.06 21.26
N PRO A 21 -6.72 13.30 20.22
CA PRO A 21 -8.13 13.06 19.94
C PRO A 21 -8.84 12.43 21.14
N GLN A 22 -10.05 12.90 21.44
CA GLN A 22 -10.85 12.43 22.56
C GLN A 22 -11.64 11.15 22.23
N ASP A 23 -11.90 10.91 20.95
CA ASP A 23 -12.52 9.69 20.45
C ASP A 23 -11.96 9.26 19.08
N ILE A 24 -12.39 8.09 18.62
CA ILE A 24 -11.94 7.48 17.35
C ILE A 24 -12.44 8.31 16.15
N ASP A 25 -13.64 8.89 16.23
CA ASP A 25 -14.24 9.65 15.13
C ASP A 25 -13.46 10.98 14.92
N GLU A 26 -13.05 11.63 16.01
CA GLU A 26 -12.18 12.81 16.00
C GLU A 26 -10.79 12.48 15.45
N LEU A 27 -10.22 11.32 15.81
CA LEU A 27 -8.95 10.86 15.25
C LEU A 27 -9.07 10.64 13.73
N ILE A 28 -10.11 9.95 13.27
CA ILE A 28 -10.38 9.71 11.84
C ILE A 28 -10.51 11.04 11.11
N HIS A 29 -11.32 11.97 11.63
CA HIS A 29 -11.53 13.29 11.01
C HIS A 29 -10.21 14.07 10.87
N ARG A 30 -9.41 14.12 11.94
CA ARG A 30 -8.11 14.80 11.92
C ARG A 30 -7.14 14.15 10.92
N LEU A 31 -7.07 12.81 10.87
CA LEU A 31 -6.22 12.08 9.91
C LEU A 31 -6.66 12.32 8.47
N THR A 32 -7.96 12.31 8.18
CA THR A 32 -8.50 12.60 6.84
C THR A 32 -8.15 14.02 6.42
N LYS A 33 -8.28 15.01 7.31
CA LYS A 33 -7.89 16.40 7.00
C LYS A 33 -6.39 16.52 6.69
N TRP A 34 -5.54 15.85 7.47
CA TRP A 34 -4.10 15.79 7.22
C TRP A 34 -3.78 15.13 5.89
N LYS A 35 -4.44 14.02 5.56
CA LYS A 35 -4.31 13.32 4.28
C LYS A 35 -4.62 14.26 3.11
N VAL A 36 -5.77 14.91 3.10
CA VAL A 36 -6.18 15.84 2.03
C VAL A 36 -5.19 16.99 1.89
N PHE A 37 -4.71 17.54 3.01
CA PHE A 37 -3.69 18.59 3.00
C PHE A 37 -2.37 18.13 2.36
N LEU A 38 -1.88 16.95 2.73
CA LEU A 38 -0.66 16.37 2.18
C LEU A 38 -0.80 16.01 0.69
N GLU A 39 -1.94 15.44 0.29
CA GLU A 39 -2.26 15.16 -1.12
C GLU A 39 -2.24 16.47 -1.93
N THR A 40 -2.83 17.55 -1.41
CA THR A 40 -2.80 18.88 -2.06
C THR A 40 -1.37 19.41 -2.21
N ILE A 41 -0.50 19.21 -1.22
CA ILE A 41 0.92 19.59 -1.32
C ILE A 41 1.62 18.78 -2.41
N ILE A 42 1.39 17.46 -2.45
CA ILE A 42 1.98 16.55 -3.45
C ILE A 42 1.52 16.95 -4.86
N GLU A 43 0.23 17.20 -5.06
CA GLU A 43 -0.32 17.64 -6.34
C GLU A 43 0.33 18.95 -6.82
N ARG A 44 0.49 19.93 -5.92
CA ARG A 44 1.10 21.24 -6.25
C ARG A 44 2.62 21.22 -6.40
N SER A 45 3.32 20.35 -5.68
CA SER A 45 4.79 20.26 -5.72
C SER A 45 5.31 19.44 -6.90
N SER A 46 4.47 18.60 -7.50
CA SER A 46 4.79 17.80 -8.69
C SER A 46 5.14 18.60 -9.95
N GLU A 47 4.76 19.88 -10.01
CA GLU A 47 5.15 20.80 -11.09
C GLU A 47 6.64 21.17 -10.99
N SER A 48 7.24 21.01 -9.81
CA SER A 48 8.68 21.12 -9.64
C SER A 48 9.32 19.77 -9.97
N ARG A 49 10.03 19.73 -11.10
CA ARG A 49 10.99 18.69 -11.44
C ARG A 49 11.93 18.53 -10.25
N LEU A 50 11.66 17.57 -9.37
CA LEU A 50 12.60 17.23 -8.30
C LEU A 50 13.94 16.98 -9.00
N PRO A 51 15.00 17.72 -8.66
CA PRO A 51 16.25 17.61 -9.37
C PRO A 51 16.82 16.24 -9.02
N ILE A 52 16.69 15.28 -9.94
CA ILE A 52 17.29 13.97 -9.77
C ILE A 52 18.77 14.11 -10.09
N PHE A 53 19.52 14.73 -9.17
CA PHE A 53 20.97 14.87 -9.25
C PHE A 53 21.64 13.51 -9.51
N GLY A 54 21.04 12.39 -9.11
CA GLY A 54 21.55 11.03 -9.34
C GLY A 54 21.46 10.50 -10.79
N PHE A 55 20.48 10.91 -11.61
CA PHE A 55 20.35 10.35 -12.97
C PHE A 55 21.43 10.85 -13.92
N ALA A 56 21.92 12.07 -13.71
CA ALA A 56 23.03 12.62 -14.48
C ALA A 56 24.35 11.86 -14.24
N TYR A 57 24.57 11.31 -13.05
CA TYR A 57 25.73 10.44 -12.78
C TYR A 57 25.53 9.04 -13.36
N LEU A 58 24.31 8.49 -13.25
CA LEU A 58 23.98 7.17 -13.79
C LEU A 58 24.17 7.10 -15.31
N SER A 59 23.85 8.16 -16.05
CA SER A 59 23.94 8.20 -17.52
C SER A 59 25.33 7.83 -18.06
N SER A 60 26.40 8.16 -17.33
CA SER A 60 27.78 7.86 -17.71
C SER A 60 28.13 6.36 -17.64
N ILE A 61 27.46 5.60 -16.77
CA ILE A 61 27.72 4.17 -16.57
C ILE A 61 26.64 3.27 -17.21
N LEU A 62 25.51 3.82 -17.66
CA LEU A 62 24.42 3.07 -18.29
C LEU A 62 24.86 2.07 -19.37
N PRO A 63 25.82 2.40 -20.29
CA PRO A 63 26.22 1.45 -21.33
C PRO A 63 26.82 0.14 -20.80
N SER A 64 27.26 0.11 -19.55
CA SER A 64 27.80 -1.06 -18.87
C SER A 64 26.77 -1.81 -18.00
N LEU A 65 25.57 -1.25 -17.83
CA LEU A 65 24.52 -1.80 -16.98
C LEU A 65 23.45 -2.53 -17.79
N HIS A 66 22.83 -3.52 -17.16
CA HIS A 66 21.70 -4.25 -17.72
C HIS A 66 20.39 -3.83 -17.05
N VAL A 67 19.30 -3.81 -17.81
CA VAL A 67 17.96 -3.58 -17.29
C VAL A 67 17.67 -4.62 -16.20
N PRO A 68 17.27 -4.21 -14.98
CA PRO A 68 17.25 -5.12 -13.85
C PRO A 68 16.13 -6.16 -14.00
N ASN A 69 16.47 -7.44 -13.85
CA ASN A 69 15.55 -8.57 -13.98
C ASN A 69 14.75 -8.63 -15.30
N CYS A 70 15.19 -7.94 -16.36
CA CYS A 70 14.59 -8.01 -17.69
C CYS A 70 15.51 -8.76 -18.64
N TYR A 71 14.94 -9.74 -19.35
CA TYR A 71 15.66 -10.61 -20.27
C TYR A 71 14.95 -10.62 -21.63
N SER A 72 15.73 -10.77 -22.70
CA SER A 72 15.17 -10.98 -24.04
C SER A 72 14.42 -12.32 -24.12
N ALA A 73 13.67 -12.53 -25.19
CA ALA A 73 13.04 -13.83 -25.48
C ALA A 73 14.06 -14.99 -25.58
N LYS A 74 15.35 -14.68 -25.81
CA LYS A 74 16.45 -15.64 -25.85
C LYS A 74 17.13 -15.83 -24.47
N GLY A 75 16.62 -15.19 -23.43
CA GLY A 75 17.18 -15.24 -22.07
C GLY A 75 18.42 -14.37 -21.84
N THR A 76 18.77 -13.50 -22.79
CA THR A 76 19.93 -12.60 -22.64
C THR A 76 19.55 -11.37 -21.83
N ALA A 77 20.41 -10.93 -20.92
CA ALA A 77 20.22 -9.69 -20.18
C ALA A 77 20.21 -8.50 -21.15
N LEU A 78 19.25 -7.60 -20.98
CA LEU A 78 19.08 -6.42 -21.85
C LEU A 78 19.98 -5.28 -21.39
N ARG A 79 20.71 -4.62 -22.27
CA ARG A 79 21.53 -3.45 -21.89
C ARG A 79 20.71 -2.18 -21.71
N MET A 80 21.09 -1.33 -20.76
CA MET A 80 20.47 0.00 -20.58
C MET A 80 21.03 1.01 -21.59
N GLN A 81 20.15 1.78 -22.24
CA GLN A 81 20.54 2.92 -23.07
C GLN A 81 20.35 4.27 -22.37
N SER A 82 19.20 4.44 -21.69
CA SER A 82 18.88 5.71 -21.04
C SER A 82 17.94 5.49 -19.86
N ILE A 83 18.05 6.36 -18.86
CA ILE A 83 17.13 6.43 -17.73
C ILE A 83 16.45 7.79 -17.74
N SER A 84 15.13 7.81 -17.53
CA SER A 84 14.37 9.06 -17.46
C SER A 84 13.29 8.95 -16.41
N HIS A 85 13.01 10.06 -15.72
CA HIS A 85 11.87 10.12 -14.83
C HIS A 85 10.57 10.05 -15.63
N PHE A 86 9.61 9.29 -15.12
CA PHE A 86 8.25 9.28 -15.63
C PHE A 86 7.37 9.93 -14.57
N VAL A 87 7.18 11.24 -14.67
CA VAL A 87 6.20 11.93 -13.82
C VAL A 87 4.84 11.55 -14.40
N VAL A 88 4.16 10.61 -13.74
CA VAL A 88 2.72 10.47 -13.93
C VAL A 88 2.09 11.78 -13.45
N ASP A 89 1.08 12.31 -14.12
CA ASP A 89 0.31 13.46 -13.61
C ASP A 89 -0.18 13.10 -12.18
N PRO A 90 0.00 13.92 -11.14
CA PRO A 90 -0.54 13.64 -9.80
C PRO A 90 -2.04 13.43 -9.79
N ARG A 91 -2.74 14.01 -10.78
CA ARG A 91 -4.17 13.86 -10.98
C ARG A 91 -4.51 12.52 -11.64
N ASP A 92 -3.52 11.84 -12.22
CA ASP A 92 -3.65 10.46 -12.66
C ASP A 92 -3.75 9.56 -11.43
N HIS A 93 -4.75 8.69 -11.44
CA HIS A 93 -4.96 7.74 -10.37
C HIS A 93 -3.87 6.67 -10.31
N SER A 94 -3.06 6.52 -11.36
CA SER A 94 -1.83 5.72 -11.34
C SER A 94 -0.61 6.46 -10.81
N TYR A 95 -0.76 7.69 -10.28
CA TYR A 95 0.36 8.45 -9.75
C TYR A 95 1.09 7.67 -8.66
N ARG A 96 2.36 7.39 -8.93
CA ARG A 96 3.25 6.72 -8.00
C ARG A 96 4.49 7.56 -7.82
N TRP A 97 4.78 7.82 -6.55
CA TRP A 97 5.97 8.54 -6.15
C TRP A 97 7.22 7.70 -6.48
N ASN A 98 8.30 8.33 -6.96
CA ASN A 98 9.56 7.67 -7.35
C ASN A 98 9.46 6.65 -8.51
N SER A 99 8.69 6.96 -9.56
CA SER A 99 8.65 6.17 -10.79
C SER A 99 9.61 6.69 -11.87
N PHE A 100 10.27 5.78 -12.57
CA PHE A 100 11.18 6.08 -13.66
C PHE A 100 11.09 5.01 -14.73
N ARG A 101 11.64 5.29 -15.91
CA ARG A 101 11.71 4.34 -17.02
C ARG A 101 13.13 4.18 -17.52
N ILE A 102 13.46 2.96 -17.92
CA ILE A 102 14.72 2.59 -18.55
C ILE A 102 14.41 2.22 -20.00
N LYS A 103 15.17 2.78 -20.95
CA LYS A 103 15.16 2.36 -22.35
C LYS A 103 16.21 1.28 -22.55
N ASP A 104 15.82 0.14 -23.12
CA ASP A 104 16.74 -0.95 -23.44
C ASP A 104 17.51 -0.71 -24.75
N GLU A 105 18.41 -1.63 -25.11
CA GLU A 105 19.19 -1.58 -26.34
C GLU A 105 18.37 -1.73 -27.64
N PHE A 106 17.16 -2.28 -27.55
CA PHE A 106 16.22 -2.44 -28.67
C PHE A 106 15.22 -1.28 -28.78
N GLY A 107 15.27 -0.33 -27.84
CA GLY A 107 14.42 0.85 -27.78
C GLY A 107 13.10 0.68 -27.02
N HIS A 108 12.87 -0.44 -26.35
CA HIS A 108 11.73 -0.67 -25.47
C HIS A 108 11.88 0.07 -24.15
N PHE A 109 10.76 0.50 -23.59
CA PHE A 109 10.71 1.15 -22.27
C PHE A 109 10.23 0.18 -21.20
N HIS A 110 11.03 0.04 -20.16
CA HIS A 110 10.71 -0.67 -18.92
C HIS A 110 10.38 0.35 -17.84
N TYR A 111 9.23 0.19 -17.18
CA TYR A 111 8.74 1.14 -16.17
C TYR A 111 8.98 0.57 -14.79
N PHE A 112 9.70 1.31 -13.96
CA PHE A 112 10.04 0.90 -12.60
C PHE A 112 9.48 1.88 -11.59
N SER A 113 9.10 1.35 -10.44
CA SER A 113 8.79 2.12 -9.24
C SER A 113 9.69 1.69 -8.10
N LEU A 114 10.24 2.66 -7.38
CA LEU A 114 10.98 2.41 -6.15
C LEU A 114 9.99 2.35 -4.98
N VAL A 115 9.81 1.17 -4.42
CA VAL A 115 8.88 0.92 -3.33
C VAL A 115 9.66 0.76 -2.03
N LYS A 116 9.17 1.39 -0.96
CA LYS A 116 9.68 1.22 0.40
C LYS A 116 8.62 0.50 1.23
N GLU A 117 8.98 -0.68 1.74
CA GLU A 117 8.08 -1.55 2.50
C GLU A 117 8.72 -1.98 3.82
N ARG A 118 7.96 -2.68 4.66
CA ARG A 118 8.52 -3.32 5.86
C ARG A 118 9.40 -4.50 5.42
N PRO A 119 10.45 -4.85 6.18
CA PRO A 119 11.36 -5.91 5.77
C PRO A 119 10.70 -7.25 5.45
N MET A 120 9.71 -7.64 6.26
CA MET A 120 8.97 -8.88 6.04
C MET A 120 8.14 -8.84 4.75
N ASP A 121 7.54 -7.69 4.42
CA ASP A 121 6.72 -7.53 3.22
C ASP A 121 7.57 -7.65 1.95
N VAL A 122 8.81 -7.14 1.97
CA VAL A 122 9.78 -7.32 0.87
C VAL A 122 10.10 -8.80 0.67
N ILE A 123 10.38 -9.52 1.75
CA ILE A 123 10.70 -10.95 1.70
C ILE A 123 9.52 -11.75 1.15
N TYR A 124 8.31 -11.50 1.64
CA TYR A 124 7.11 -12.22 1.19
C TYR A 124 6.78 -11.91 -0.27
N SER A 125 6.82 -10.64 -0.67
CA SER A 125 6.56 -10.22 -2.06
C SER A 125 7.56 -10.85 -3.02
N TYR A 126 8.85 -10.81 -2.69
CA TYR A 126 9.88 -11.42 -3.51
C TYR A 126 9.75 -12.95 -3.57
N SER A 127 9.43 -13.59 -2.45
CA SER A 127 9.20 -15.05 -2.40
C SER A 127 8.00 -15.46 -3.27
N ALA A 128 6.92 -14.68 -3.24
CA ALA A 128 5.74 -14.93 -4.08
C ALA A 128 6.08 -14.84 -5.58
N VAL A 129 6.92 -13.87 -5.98
CA VAL A 129 7.43 -13.75 -7.36
C VAL A 129 8.25 -14.97 -7.76
N LEU A 130 9.19 -15.41 -6.90
CA LEU A 130 10.00 -16.59 -7.18
C LEU A 130 9.15 -17.84 -7.34
N LEU A 131 8.13 -18.02 -6.49
CA LEU A 131 7.18 -19.11 -6.61
C LEU A 131 6.38 -19.03 -7.91
N ALA A 132 5.88 -17.85 -8.28
CA ALA A 132 5.18 -17.65 -9.55
C ALA A 132 6.06 -18.00 -10.75
N HIS A 133 7.34 -17.62 -10.75
CA HIS A 133 8.30 -18.01 -11.78
C HIS A 133 8.57 -19.51 -11.80
N PHE A 134 8.70 -20.14 -10.63
CA PHE A 134 8.90 -21.58 -10.51
C PHE A 134 7.70 -22.35 -11.10
N PHE A 135 6.47 -22.00 -10.70
CA PHE A 135 5.27 -22.60 -11.26
C PHE A 135 5.12 -22.30 -12.76
N GLY A 136 5.44 -21.08 -13.18
CA GLY A 136 5.49 -20.71 -14.60
C GLY A 136 6.38 -21.66 -15.40
N LYS A 137 7.60 -21.94 -14.92
CA LYS A 137 8.51 -22.91 -15.56
C LYS A 137 7.98 -24.34 -15.50
N LEU A 138 7.38 -24.76 -14.39
CA LEU A 138 6.82 -26.09 -14.25
C LEU A 138 5.72 -26.36 -15.27
N TYR A 139 4.84 -25.37 -15.49
CA TYR A 139 3.70 -25.50 -16.40
C TYR A 139 4.00 -25.10 -17.86
N GLN A 140 5.21 -24.63 -18.18
CA GLN A 140 5.61 -24.29 -19.55
C GLN A 140 5.52 -25.48 -20.51
N ASN A 141 5.71 -26.70 -20.00
CA ASN A 141 5.66 -27.93 -20.80
C ASN A 141 4.24 -28.50 -20.94
N ASP A 142 3.25 -27.98 -20.20
CA ASP A 142 1.85 -28.37 -20.37
C ASP A 142 1.20 -27.50 -21.46
N PRO A 143 0.90 -28.04 -22.64
CA PRO A 143 0.36 -27.27 -23.76
C PRO A 143 -1.04 -26.69 -23.48
N ASN A 144 -1.79 -27.25 -22.52
CA ASN A 144 -3.09 -26.73 -22.12
C ASN A 144 -2.97 -25.50 -21.21
N ILE A 145 -1.93 -25.47 -20.37
CA ILE A 145 -1.67 -24.38 -19.42
C ILE A 145 -0.83 -23.29 -20.07
N ALA A 146 0.22 -23.63 -20.82
CA ALA A 146 1.09 -22.68 -21.49
C ALA A 146 0.35 -21.75 -22.48
N LYS A 147 -0.73 -22.22 -23.10
CA LYS A 147 -1.60 -21.39 -23.96
C LYS A 147 -2.55 -20.47 -23.19
N ARG A 148 -2.83 -20.76 -21.92
CA ARG A 148 -3.84 -20.09 -21.10
C ARG A 148 -3.24 -19.17 -20.04
N ILE A 149 -2.01 -19.43 -19.60
CA ILE A 149 -1.39 -18.73 -18.49
C ILE A 149 0.01 -18.25 -18.88
N ASP A 150 0.13 -16.94 -19.11
CA ASP A 150 1.43 -16.27 -19.12
C ASP A 150 1.69 -15.68 -17.72
N LEU A 151 2.40 -16.45 -16.89
CA LEU A 151 2.83 -16.05 -15.55
C LEU A 151 4.15 -15.26 -15.56
N SER A 152 4.84 -15.21 -16.70
CA SER A 152 6.27 -14.90 -16.74
C SER A 152 6.61 -13.42 -16.80
N HIS A 153 5.68 -12.58 -17.25
CA HIS A 153 5.97 -11.18 -17.58
C HIS A 153 5.48 -10.15 -16.56
N ARG A 154 4.76 -10.54 -15.50
CA ARG A 154 3.94 -9.58 -14.74
C ARG A 154 4.52 -9.09 -13.41
N TYR A 155 5.60 -9.68 -12.89
CA TYR A 155 6.05 -9.37 -11.53
C TYR A 155 7.56 -9.36 -11.38
N ASN A 156 8.28 -8.58 -12.18
CA ASN A 156 9.71 -8.40 -11.95
C ASN A 156 9.94 -7.50 -10.73
N MET A 157 10.53 -8.10 -9.70
CA MET A 157 10.89 -7.44 -8.44
C MET A 157 12.38 -7.63 -8.17
N LEU A 158 13.08 -6.57 -7.78
CA LEU A 158 14.48 -6.59 -7.40
C LEU A 158 14.66 -5.88 -6.05
N PRO A 159 14.88 -6.63 -4.95
CA PRO A 159 15.25 -6.04 -3.67
C PRO A 159 16.58 -5.30 -3.78
N LEU A 160 16.63 -4.05 -3.34
CA LEU A 160 17.87 -3.25 -3.28
C LEU A 160 18.51 -3.29 -1.89
N ASN A 161 17.67 -3.33 -0.85
CA ASN A 161 18.08 -3.47 0.55
C ASN A 161 16.92 -4.05 1.36
N ALA A 162 17.09 -4.14 2.68
CA ALA A 162 16.11 -4.75 3.59
C ALA A 162 14.72 -4.08 3.60
N VAL A 163 14.56 -2.86 3.08
CA VAL A 163 13.29 -2.11 3.11
C VAL A 163 12.90 -1.51 1.77
N THR A 164 13.71 -1.72 0.73
CA THR A 164 13.56 -1.03 -0.56
C THR A 164 13.66 -2.03 -1.69
N MET A 165 12.73 -1.93 -2.64
CA MET A 165 12.62 -2.81 -3.79
C MET A 165 12.29 -2.02 -5.05
N LEU A 166 12.89 -2.43 -6.17
CA LEU A 166 12.44 -2.01 -7.49
C LEU A 166 11.38 -2.98 -7.98
N THR A 167 10.26 -2.44 -8.43
CA THR A 167 9.20 -3.24 -9.08
C THR A 167 9.02 -2.75 -10.49
N GLU A 168 9.17 -3.65 -11.47
CA GLU A 168 8.71 -3.39 -12.84
C GLU A 168 7.19 -3.36 -12.85
N ARG A 169 6.63 -2.43 -13.61
CA ARG A 169 5.19 -2.21 -13.71
C ARG A 169 4.81 -2.03 -15.16
N SER A 170 3.57 -2.37 -15.50
CA SER A 170 3.04 -1.99 -16.80
C SER A 170 2.63 -0.52 -16.79
N ARG A 171 2.81 0.19 -17.91
CA ARG A 171 2.45 1.62 -18.04
C ARG A 171 0.98 1.90 -17.68
N ASN A 172 0.10 0.96 -17.97
CA ASN A 172 -1.35 1.08 -17.77
C ASN A 172 -1.86 0.16 -16.65
N GLU A 173 -1.02 -0.10 -15.65
CA GLU A 173 -1.41 -0.91 -14.49
C GLU A 173 -2.13 -0.04 -13.46
N PHE A 174 -3.41 -0.33 -13.20
CA PHE A 174 -4.21 0.32 -12.18
C PHE A 174 -4.71 -0.72 -11.19
N SER A 175 -4.56 -0.43 -9.91
CA SER A 175 -5.22 -1.17 -8.85
C SER A 175 -6.72 -0.90 -8.86
N LEU A 176 -7.49 -1.86 -8.36
CA LEU A 176 -8.93 -1.69 -8.21
C LEU A 176 -9.28 -0.46 -7.34
N ALA A 177 -8.48 -0.17 -6.31
CA ALA A 177 -8.65 1.00 -5.47
C ALA A 177 -8.49 2.31 -6.24
N GLU A 178 -7.50 2.40 -7.13
CA GLU A 178 -7.28 3.57 -7.99
C GLU A 178 -8.45 3.76 -8.97
N ILE A 179 -8.95 2.67 -9.56
CA ILE A 179 -10.15 2.68 -10.43
C ILE A 179 -11.40 3.12 -9.66
N MET A 180 -11.60 2.60 -8.44
CA MET A 180 -12.73 2.98 -7.58
C MET A 180 -12.68 4.45 -7.21
N ARG A 181 -11.51 4.96 -6.77
CA ARG A 181 -11.33 6.39 -6.46
C ARG A 181 -11.63 7.27 -7.66
N SER A 182 -11.16 6.89 -8.85
CA SER A 182 -11.46 7.62 -10.08
C SER A 182 -12.96 7.67 -10.37
N THR A 183 -13.62 6.53 -10.26
CA THR A 183 -15.05 6.39 -10.55
C THR A 183 -15.90 7.20 -9.57
N LEU A 184 -15.57 7.19 -8.28
CA LEU A 184 -16.28 7.96 -7.25
C LEU A 184 -16.03 9.47 -7.42
N LYS A 185 -14.79 9.88 -7.70
CA LYS A 185 -14.45 11.29 -7.95
C LYS A 185 -15.26 11.86 -9.12
N LYS A 186 -15.45 11.10 -10.20
CA LYS A 186 -16.32 11.49 -11.33
C LYS A 186 -17.78 11.70 -10.93
N LYS A 187 -18.25 11.04 -9.88
CA LYS A 187 -19.59 11.20 -9.30
C LYS A 187 -19.65 12.31 -8.24
N GLY A 188 -18.54 13.02 -7.99
CA GLY A 188 -18.46 14.05 -6.93
C GLY A 188 -18.41 13.48 -5.51
N VAL A 189 -18.11 12.18 -5.36
CA VAL A 189 -18.06 11.50 -4.05
C VAL A 189 -16.63 11.05 -3.79
N SER A 190 -16.12 11.23 -2.57
CA SER A 190 -14.83 10.64 -2.19
C SER A 190 -14.99 9.21 -1.68
N LEU A 191 -13.95 8.39 -1.84
CA LEU A 191 -13.93 7.02 -1.28
C LEU A 191 -14.08 7.05 0.26
N ASP A 192 -13.54 8.10 0.90
CA ASP A 192 -13.62 8.26 2.35
C ASP A 192 -15.05 8.59 2.79
N ASP A 193 -15.77 9.45 2.06
CA ASP A 193 -17.20 9.73 2.31
C ASP A 193 -18.07 8.49 2.18
N PHE A 194 -17.76 7.63 1.19
CA PHE A 194 -18.44 6.36 1.01
C PHE A 194 -18.26 5.42 2.21
N PHE A 195 -17.03 5.30 2.73
CA PHE A 195 -16.78 4.46 3.91
C PHE A 195 -17.39 5.03 5.19
N ILE A 196 -17.41 6.36 5.35
CA ILE A 196 -18.10 7.02 6.47
C ILE A 196 -19.60 6.73 6.40
N ALA A 197 -20.23 6.93 5.24
CA ALA A 197 -21.65 6.65 5.06
C ALA A 197 -21.99 5.17 5.34
N VAL A 198 -21.16 4.23 4.88
CA VAL A 198 -21.36 2.79 5.17
C VAL A 198 -21.21 2.48 6.66
N ALA A 199 -20.23 3.08 7.33
CA ALA A 199 -20.03 2.90 8.77
C ALA A 199 -21.20 3.46 9.59
N GLU A 200 -21.72 4.62 9.21
CA GLU A 200 -22.92 5.22 9.82
C GLU A 200 -24.15 4.34 9.60
N THR A 201 -24.31 3.77 8.39
CA THR A 201 -25.43 2.86 8.10
C THR A 201 -25.36 1.58 8.96
N LYS A 202 -24.16 1.02 9.16
CA LYS A 202 -23.96 -0.14 10.05
C LYS A 202 -24.25 0.18 11.52
N ARG A 203 -23.87 1.36 12.01
CA ARG A 203 -24.21 1.82 13.38
C ARG A 203 -25.72 1.98 13.60
N ILE A 204 -26.50 2.15 12.52
CA ILE A 204 -27.97 2.25 12.58
C ILE A 204 -28.62 0.87 12.53
N THR A 205 -28.04 -0.11 11.81
CA THR A 205 -28.63 -1.46 11.67
C THR A 205 -28.20 -2.45 12.73
N GLU A 206 -27.09 -2.22 13.43
CA GLU A 206 -26.75 -3.00 14.63
C GLU A 206 -27.44 -2.36 15.85
N PRO A 207 -28.42 -3.03 16.49
CA PRO A 207 -28.96 -2.52 17.73
C PRO A 207 -27.82 -2.42 18.74
N LYS A 208 -27.67 -1.25 19.37
CA LYS A 208 -26.83 -1.11 20.56
C LYS A 208 -27.38 -2.07 21.60
N VAL A 209 -26.76 -3.24 21.75
CA VAL A 209 -27.01 -4.14 22.86
C VAL A 209 -26.81 -3.31 24.11
N SER A 210 -27.88 -3.13 24.88
CA SER A 210 -27.80 -2.38 26.12
C SER A 210 -26.78 -3.04 27.04
N PRO A 211 -26.05 -2.29 27.88
CA PRO A 211 -25.13 -2.89 28.85
C PRO A 211 -25.79 -3.97 29.71
N SER A 212 -27.08 -3.81 30.00
CA SER A 212 -27.92 -4.80 30.70
C SER A 212 -28.17 -6.11 29.93
N GLU A 213 -28.21 -6.06 28.60
CA GLU A 213 -28.34 -7.27 27.77
C GLU A 213 -26.99 -7.99 27.64
N LEU A 214 -25.88 -7.25 27.59
CA LEU A 214 -24.54 -7.84 27.55
C LEU A 214 -24.20 -8.59 28.85
N ASP A 215 -24.60 -8.04 29.99
CA ASP A 215 -24.46 -8.70 31.31
C ASP A 215 -25.34 -9.95 31.42
N ALA A 216 -26.55 -9.94 30.83
CA ALA A 216 -27.43 -11.11 30.78
C ALA A 216 -26.89 -12.23 29.87
N TYR A 217 -26.24 -11.88 28.74
CA TYR A 217 -25.57 -12.85 27.88
C TYR A 217 -24.35 -13.48 28.55
N LEU A 218 -23.55 -12.69 29.27
CA LEU A 218 -22.37 -13.17 29.99
C LEU A 218 -22.72 -13.97 31.25
N SER A 219 -23.87 -13.70 31.89
CA SER A 219 -24.34 -14.52 33.03
C SER A 219 -24.83 -15.90 32.58
N MET A 220 -25.39 -16.03 31.38
CA MET A 220 -25.81 -17.34 30.83
C MET A 220 -24.61 -18.22 30.46
N GLU A 221 -23.48 -17.67 30.03
CA GLU A 221 -22.26 -18.46 29.79
C GLU A 221 -21.59 -18.93 31.10
N GLY A 222 -21.88 -18.28 32.23
CA GLY A 222 -21.42 -18.71 33.55
C GLY A 222 -22.10 -19.99 34.05
N GLU A 223 -23.41 -20.15 33.84
CA GLU A 223 -24.16 -21.32 34.30
C GLU A 223 -23.88 -22.61 33.49
N VAL A 224 -23.38 -22.50 32.26
CA VAL A 224 -23.03 -23.67 31.43
C VAL A 224 -21.69 -24.30 31.83
N ARG A 225 -20.82 -23.55 32.55
CA ARG A 225 -19.52 -24.08 33.01
C ARG A 225 -19.59 -24.93 34.28
N ASP A 226 -20.69 -24.89 35.01
CA ASP A 226 -20.86 -25.71 36.23
C ASP A 226 -21.48 -27.10 35.96
N TYR A 227 -21.68 -27.47 34.68
CA TYR A 227 -22.23 -28.77 34.26
C TYR A 227 -21.34 -29.56 33.29
N LEU A 228 -20.05 -29.26 33.19
CA LEU A 228 -19.03 -30.07 32.50
C LEU A 228 -17.85 -30.39 33.43
#